data_AF-A0A945IVE4-F1
#
_entry.id   AF-A0A945IVE4-F1
#
_cell.length_a   1.000
_cell.length_b   1.000
_cell.length_c   1.000
_cell.angle_alpha   90.00
_cell.angle_beta   90.00
_cell.angle_gamma   90.00
#
_symmetry.space_group_name_H-M   'P 1'
#
loop_
_entity.id
_entity.type
_entity.pdbx_description
1 polymer ?
#
loop_
_entity_poly.entity_id
_entity_poly.type
_entity_poly.pdbx_seq_one_letter_code
_entity_poly.pdbx_strand_id
1 'polypeptide(L)' 'MSWKIHDGQVDAFKSLAAEATALVEQNEPNMLGYQWYMNADQTECTLIEQYPSA' A
#
# COMPACT_ATOMS: atom_id res chain seq x y z
N MET A 1 7.77 1.11 3.95
CA MET A 1 7.55 2.56 4.21
C MET A 1 6.34 2.73 5.13
N SER A 2 6.28 3.77 5.97
CA SER A 2 5.13 4.04 6.85
C SER A 2 4.75 5.52 6.84
N TRP A 3 3.45 5.82 6.87
CA TRP A 3 2.91 7.18 6.86
C TRP A 3 1.60 7.31 7.64
N LYS A 4 1.33 8.54 8.10
CA LYS A 4 0.07 8.92 8.74
C LYS A 4 -0.99 9.25 7.68
N ILE A 5 -2.22 8.82 7.95
CA ILE A 5 -3.40 9.14 7.16
C ILE A 5 -4.02 10.40 7.76
N HIS A 6 -4.45 11.32 6.90
CA HIS A 6 -5.15 12.53 7.33
C HIS A 6 -6.52 12.18 7.92
N ASP A 7 -6.93 12.92 8.97
CA ASP A 7 -8.23 12.73 9.61
C ASP A 7 -9.38 12.80 8.59
N GLY A 8 -10.27 11.81 8.64
CA GLY A 8 -11.42 11.71 7.73
C GLY A 8 -11.09 11.25 6.31
N GLN A 9 -9.83 10.93 5.99
CA GLN A 9 -9.41 10.51 4.63
C GLN A 9 -9.17 9.00 4.49
N VAL A 10 -9.56 8.19 5.48
CA VAL A 10 -9.27 6.74 5.50
C VAL A 10 -9.88 6.01 4.30
N ASP A 11 -11.11 6.30 3.93
CA ASP A 11 -11.75 5.61 2.80
C ASP A 11 -11.17 6.02 1.45
N ALA A 12 -10.85 7.31 1.29
CA ALA A 12 -10.14 7.81 0.11
C ALA A 12 -8.75 7.16 0.00
N PHE A 13 -8.04 7.03 1.12
CA PHE A 13 -6.76 6.34 1.18
C PHE A 13 -6.88 4.86 0.77
N LYS A 14 -7.86 4.11 1.31
CA LYS A 14 -8.08 2.70 0.95
C LYS A 14 -8.38 2.54 -0.53
N SER A 15 -9.16 3.44 -1.12
CA SER A 15 -9.45 3.43 -2.56
C SER A 15 -8.17 3.61 -3.38
N LEU A 16 -7.34 4.59 -3.03
CA LEU A 16 -6.06 4.84 -3.72
C LEU A 16 -5.07 3.68 -3.52
N ALA A 17 -5.01 3.09 -2.33
CA ALA A 17 -4.15 1.95 -2.04
C ALA A 17 -4.53 0.73 -2.87
N ALA A 18 -5.83 0.47 -3.04
CA ALA A 18 -6.33 -0.61 -3.88
C ALA A 18 -6.00 -0.39 -5.37
N GLU A 19 -6.15 0.84 -5.87
CA GLU A 19 -5.77 1.20 -7.24
C GLU A 19 -4.27 1.02 -7.47
N ALA A 20 -3.43 1.49 -6.53
CA ALA A 20 -1.98 1.32 -6.59
C ALA A 20 -1.58 -0.17 -6.60
N THR A 21 -2.19 -1.00 -5.75
CA THR A 21 -1.95 -2.46 -5.76
C THR A 21 -2.29 -3.07 -7.12
N ALA A 22 -3.45 -2.74 -7.70
CA ALA A 22 -3.84 -3.26 -9.01
C ALA A 22 -2.89 -2.82 -10.13
N LEU A 23 -2.39 -1.58 -10.08
CA LEU A 23 -1.41 -1.08 -11.04
C LEU A 23 -0.08 -1.83 -10.93
N VAL A 24 0.41 -2.08 -9.71
CA VAL A 24 1.64 -2.85 -9.50
C VAL A 24 1.49 -4.28 -9.99
N GLU A 25 0.38 -4.96 -9.64
CA GLU A 25 0.10 -6.31 -10.12
C GLU A 25 0.07 -6.40 -11.65
N GLN A 26 -0.44 -5.37 -12.32
CA GLN A 26 -0.50 -5.32 -13.78
C GLN A 26 0.85 -5.01 -14.43
N ASN A 27 1.62 -4.08 -13.87
CA ASN A 27 2.76 -3.46 -14.56
C ASN A 27 4.12 -3.99 -14.07
N GLU A 28 4.18 -4.64 -12.91
CA GLU A 28 5.41 -5.14 -12.30
C GLU A 28 5.34 -6.66 -12.04
N PRO A 29 5.24 -7.49 -13.09
CA PRO A 29 5.03 -8.94 -12.95
C PRO A 29 6.19 -9.68 -12.25
N ASN A 30 7.35 -9.03 -12.14
CA ASN A 30 8.53 -9.59 -11.47
C ASN A 30 8.63 -9.18 -9.99
N MET A 31 7.74 -8.31 -9.50
CA MET A 31 7.73 -7.94 -8.09
C MET A 31 7.38 -9.17 -7.24
N LEU A 32 8.12 -9.38 -6.15
CA LEU A 32 7.92 -10.53 -5.28
C LEU A 32 6.78 -10.31 -4.28
N GLY A 33 6.49 -9.06 -3.93
CA GLY A 33 5.36 -8.73 -3.09
C GLY A 33 5.14 -7.23 -2.93
N TYR A 34 3.87 -6.84 -2.90
CA TYR A 34 3.41 -5.48 -2.63
C TYR A 34 2.21 -5.56 -1.70
N GLN A 35 2.39 -5.23 -0.42
CA GLN A 35 1.32 -5.34 0.56
C GLN A 35 1.32 -4.19 1.56
N TRP A 36 0.13 -3.67 1.85
CA TRP A 36 -0.08 -2.61 2.82
C TRP A 36 -0.87 -3.11 4.04
N TYR A 37 -0.58 -2.51 5.18
CA TYR A 37 -1.20 -2.80 6.47
C TYR A 37 -1.61 -1.49 7.14
N MET A 38 -2.73 -1.48 7.85
CA MET A 38 -3.13 -0.36 8.69
C MET A 38 -3.06 -0.76 10.17
N ASN A 39 -2.73 0.20 11.02
CA ASN A 39 -2.84 0.02 12.46
C ASN A 39 -4.32 -0.10 12.89
N ALA A 40 -4.54 -0.53 14.15
CA ALA A 40 -5.88 -0.76 14.68
C ALA A 40 -6.77 0.49 14.62
N ASP A 41 -6.17 1.67 14.87
CA ASP A 41 -6.87 2.96 14.89
C ASP A 41 -7.08 3.55 13.49
N GLN A 42 -6.58 2.90 12.43
CA GLN A 42 -6.71 3.34 11.05
C GLN A 42 -6.11 4.73 10.74
N THR A 43 -5.10 5.13 11.51
CA THR A 43 -4.40 6.43 11.41
C THR A 43 -3.04 6.33 10.74
N GLU A 44 -2.48 5.11 10.63
CA GLU A 44 -1.17 4.86 10.04
C GLU A 44 -1.25 3.68 9.07
N CYS A 45 -0.54 3.80 7.95
CA CYS A 45 -0.37 2.74 6.96
C CYS A 45 1.10 2.41 6.80
N THR A 46 1.41 1.12 6.73
CA THR A 46 2.72 0.59 6.39
C THR A 46 2.63 -0.18 5.08
N LEU A 47 3.45 0.20 4.10
CA LEU A 47 3.66 -0.54 2.85
C LEU A 47 4.94 -1.36 2.93
N ILE A 48 4.84 -2.64 2.59
CA ILE A 48 5.95 -3.57 2.42
C ILE A 48 6.05 -3.93 0.94
N GLU A 49 7.24 -3.72 0.40
CA GLU A 49 7.57 -4.02 -0.99
C GLU A 49 8.76 -4.96 -1.02
N GLN A 50 8.69 -5.98 -1.87
CA GLN A 50 9.77 -6.92 -2.09
C GLN A 50 10.05 -7.02 -3.58
N TYR A 51 11.28 -6.69 -3.93
CA TYR A 51 11.79 -6.79 -5.30
C TYR A 51 12.77 -7.97 -5.39
N PRO A 52 12.93 -8.58 -6.58
CA PRO A 52 13.99 -9.55 -6.81
C PRO A 52 15.37 -8.95 -6.48
N SER A 53 16.26 -9.79 -5.97
CA SER A 53 17.68 -9.43 -5.90
C SER A 53 18.21 -9.15 -7.30
N ALA A 54 19.06 -8.13 -7.44
CA ALA A 54 19.73 -7.78 -8.69
C ALA A 54 20.71 -8.85 -9.17
#